data_AF-A0A218X4L4-F1
#
_entry.id   AF-A0A218X4L4-F1
#
_cell.length_a   1.000
_cell.length_b   1.000
_cell.length_c   1.000
_cell.angle_alpha   90.00
_cell.angle_beta   90.00
_cell.angle_gamma   90.00
#
_symmetry.space_group_name_H-M   'P 1'
#
loop_
_entity.id
_entity.type
_entity.pdbx_description
1 polymer ?
#
loop_
_entity_poly.entity_id
_entity_poly.type
_entity_poly.pdbx_seq_one_letter_code
_entity_poly.pdbx_strand_id
1 'polypeptide(L)'
;MFRALILDSHNLIPKIAPQGIKSIEFIQGDGGAGSIKQTNFAHGGHLKCFNHRIDSIDVEKLVCKYTFIESDLPLTRLSRWCTSLELKEEDIKQGKDKAVGLYKVVEEYLAANPEAYA
;
A
#
# COMPACT_ATOMS: atom_id res chain seq x y z
N MET A 1 5.90 2.32 -12.16
CA MET A 1 5.39 1.32 -11.20
C MET A 1 5.34 1.86 -9.77
N PHE A 2 6.47 2.33 -9.20
CA PHE A 2 6.52 2.87 -7.82
C PHE A 2 5.46 3.93 -7.51
N ARG A 3 5.30 4.95 -8.37
CA ARG A 3 4.32 6.03 -8.16
C ARG A 3 2.88 5.52 -8.05
N ALA A 4 2.49 4.56 -8.88
CA ALA A 4 1.17 3.95 -8.89
C ALA A 4 0.89 3.10 -7.63
N LEU A 5 1.86 2.29 -7.20
CA LEU A 5 1.70 1.38 -6.05
C LEU A 5 1.90 2.05 -4.68
N ILE A 6 2.68 3.13 -4.62
CA ILE A 6 3.12 3.73 -3.36
C ILE A 6 2.47 5.10 -3.16
N LEU A 7 2.57 6.01 -4.12
CA LEU A 7 2.07 7.38 -3.97
C LEU A 7 0.57 7.44 -4.24
N ASP A 8 0.16 6.93 -5.40
CA ASP A 8 -1.20 7.05 -5.93
C ASP A 8 -2.07 5.80 -5.69
N SER A 9 -1.59 4.88 -4.84
CA SER A 9 -2.31 3.65 -4.55
C SER A 9 -3.70 3.90 -4.00
N HIS A 10 -3.88 5.01 -3.29
CA HIS A 10 -5.15 5.39 -2.71
C HIS A 10 -6.25 5.70 -3.74
N ASN A 11 -5.87 6.17 -4.93
CA ASN A 11 -6.80 6.44 -6.01
C ASN A 11 -6.89 5.29 -7.00
N LEU A 12 -5.76 4.63 -7.29
CA LEU A 12 -5.66 3.62 -8.33
C LEU A 12 -6.17 2.25 -7.87
N ILE A 13 -5.70 1.77 -6.72
CA ILE A 13 -5.93 0.38 -6.28
C ILE A 13 -7.42 0.05 -6.11
N PRO A 14 -8.24 0.90 -5.45
CA PRO A 14 -9.67 0.62 -5.32
C PRO A 14 -10.41 0.57 -6.67
N LYS A 15 -9.89 1.23 -7.73
CA LYS A 15 -10.53 1.23 -9.06
C LYS A 15 -10.22 -0.03 -9.85
N ILE A 16 -8.98 -0.53 -9.76
CA ILE A 16 -8.52 -1.70 -10.55
C ILE A 16 -8.77 -3.03 -9.82
N ALA A 17 -8.88 -3.01 -8.49
CA ALA A 17 -9.15 -4.19 -7.67
C ALA A 17 -10.30 -3.98 -6.67
N PRO A 18 -11.48 -3.48 -7.11
CA PRO A 18 -12.60 -3.14 -6.22
C PRO A 18 -13.17 -4.35 -5.47
N GLN A 19 -13.00 -5.56 -6.01
CA GLN A 19 -13.43 -6.81 -5.34
C GLN A 19 -12.60 -7.14 -4.09
N GLY A 20 -11.35 -6.67 -4.02
CA GLY A 20 -10.43 -6.91 -2.91
C GLY A 20 -10.35 -5.72 -1.97
N ILE A 21 -10.15 -4.52 -2.51
CA ILE A 21 -9.92 -3.28 -1.74
C ILE A 21 -11.04 -2.30 -2.05
N LYS A 22 -11.80 -1.92 -1.01
CA LYS A 22 -12.90 -0.97 -1.10
C LYS A 22 -12.41 0.47 -1.21
N SER A 23 -11.46 0.83 -0.35
CA SER A 23 -10.86 2.16 -0.30
C SER A 23 -9.51 2.09 0.39
N ILE A 24 -8.68 3.09 0.13
CA ILE A 24 -7.46 3.36 0.88
C ILE A 24 -7.51 4.85 1.22
N GLU A 25 -7.40 5.16 2.50
CA GLU A 25 -7.65 6.50 3.02
C GLU A 25 -6.48 6.94 3.89
N PHE A 26 -6.20 8.25 3.89
CA PHE A 26 -5.24 8.84 4.82
C PHE A 26 -5.94 9.14 6.14
N ILE A 27 -5.50 8.48 7.21
CA ILE A 27 -5.96 8.78 8.58
C ILE A 27 -5.13 9.91 9.17
N GLN A 28 -3.87 10.00 8.75
CA GLN A 28 -2.96 11.06 9.16
C GLN A 28 -1.99 11.36 8.02
N GLY A 29 -1.69 12.64 7.82
CA GLY A 29 -0.78 13.09 6.77
C GLY A 29 -1.38 13.10 5.37
N ASP A 30 -0.53 13.32 4.38
CA ASP A 30 -0.88 13.66 3.00
C ASP A 30 -0.25 12.72 1.96
N GLY A 31 0.45 11.67 2.41
CA GLY A 31 1.21 10.78 1.53
C GLY A 31 2.73 10.87 1.66
N GLY A 32 3.25 11.82 2.45
CA GLY A 32 4.66 11.89 2.80
C GLY A 32 5.08 10.98 3.96
N ALA A 33 6.35 11.06 4.34
CA ALA A 33 6.88 10.41 5.55
C ALA A 33 6.09 10.85 6.81
N GLY A 34 5.80 9.89 7.68
CA GLY A 34 4.93 10.05 8.84
C GLY A 34 3.44 9.83 8.57
N SER A 35 3.00 9.78 7.30
CA SER A 35 1.60 9.57 6.96
C SER A 35 1.13 8.16 7.33
N ILE A 36 -0.12 8.05 7.78
CA ILE A 36 -0.78 6.78 8.07
C ILE A 36 -1.90 6.57 7.06
N LYS A 37 -1.81 5.48 6.32
CA LYS A 37 -2.81 5.02 5.37
C LYS A 37 -3.57 3.84 5.96
N GLN A 38 -4.89 3.86 5.84
CA GLN A 38 -5.76 2.74 6.15
C GLN A 38 -6.27 2.13 4.84
N THR A 39 -6.10 0.83 4.68
CA THR A 39 -6.68 0.07 3.58
C THR A 39 -7.91 -0.66 4.09
N ASN A 40 -9.06 -0.43 3.45
CA ASN A 40 -10.33 -1.09 3.76
C ASN A 40 -10.60 -2.18 2.73
N PHE A 41 -10.86 -3.40 3.16
CA PHE A 41 -11.17 -4.52 2.26
C PHE A 41 -12.66 -4.55 1.88
N ALA A 42 -12.96 -4.94 0.64
CA ALA A 42 -14.33 -4.94 0.13
C ALA A 42 -15.21 -6.03 0.75
N HIS A 43 -14.63 -7.20 1.00
CA HIS A 43 -15.28 -8.29 1.71
C HIS A 43 -14.59 -8.42 3.08
N GLY A 44 -15.17 -7.76 4.09
CA GLY A 44 -14.67 -7.81 5.46
C GLY A 44 -14.71 -9.25 5.99
N GLY A 45 -13.59 -9.95 5.92
CA GLY A 45 -13.35 -11.20 6.63
C GLY A 45 -12.95 -10.93 8.09
N HIS A 46 -12.04 -11.72 8.63
CA HIS A 46 -11.46 -11.47 9.97
C HIS A 46 -10.67 -10.14 10.07
N LEU A 47 -10.16 -9.63 8.95
CA LEU A 47 -9.58 -8.28 8.86
C LEU A 47 -10.55 -7.36 8.11
N LYS A 48 -11.04 -6.31 8.79
CA LYS A 48 -11.87 -5.26 8.17
C LYS A 48 -11.02 -4.23 7.44
N CYS A 49 -9.91 -3.85 8.06
CA CYS A 49 -8.94 -2.91 7.52
C CYS A 49 -7.54 -3.26 8.04
N PHE A 50 -6.52 -2.58 7.52
CA PHE A 50 -5.19 -2.52 8.13
C PHE A 50 -4.61 -1.13 7.95
N ASN A 51 -3.81 -0.70 8.93
CA ASN A 51 -3.12 0.57 8.89
C ASN A 51 -1.65 0.36 8.57
N HIS A 52 -1.06 1.29 7.84
CA HIS A 52 0.37 1.31 7.56
C HIS A 52 0.88 2.75 7.62
N ARG A 53 1.98 2.95 8.32
CA ARG A 53 2.68 4.23 8.38
C ARG A 53 3.80 4.25 7.36
N ILE A 54 3.91 5.33 6.61
CA ILE A 54 5.06 5.63 5.76
C ILE A 54 6.18 6.15 6.67
N ASP A 55 7.28 5.43 6.79
CA ASP A 55 8.43 5.90 7.58
C ASP A 55 9.36 6.79 6.74
N SER A 56 9.54 6.44 5.47
CA SER A 56 10.32 7.25 4.53
C SER A 56 9.95 6.91 3.09
N ILE A 57 10.00 7.90 2.20
CA ILE A 57 9.87 7.72 0.76
C ILE A 57 11.08 8.35 0.09
N ASP A 58 11.75 7.57 -0.74
CA ASP A 58 12.79 8.02 -1.66
C ASP A 58 12.33 7.72 -3.08
N VAL A 59 11.81 8.76 -3.77
CA VAL A 59 11.26 8.63 -5.13
C VAL A 59 12.38 8.43 -6.16
N GLU A 60 13.57 8.98 -5.90
CA GLU A 60 14.72 8.85 -6.81
C GLU A 60 15.27 7.43 -6.78
N LYS A 61 15.37 6.84 -5.57
CA LYS A 61 15.83 5.45 -5.40
C LYS A 61 14.71 4.43 -5.50
N LEU A 62 13.46 4.87 -5.66
CA LEU A 62 12.26 4.01 -5.73
C LEU A 62 12.15 3.09 -4.50
N VAL A 63 12.43 3.65 -3.31
CA VAL A 63 12.39 2.95 -2.03
C VAL A 63 11.34 3.58 -1.12
N CYS A 64 10.49 2.75 -0.52
CA CYS A 64 9.55 3.17 0.52
C CYS A 64 9.68 2.28 1.74
N LYS A 65 9.75 2.88 2.92
CA LYS A 65 9.71 2.14 4.20
C LYS A 65 8.33 2.29 4.81
N TYR A 66 7.75 1.15 5.18
CA TYR A 66 6.47 1.10 5.85
C TYR A 66 6.57 0.37 7.17
N THR A 67 5.84 0.87 8.16
CA THR A 67 5.54 0.13 9.38
C THR A 67 4.09 -0.31 9.32
N PHE A 68 3.86 -1.62 9.37
CA PHE A 68 2.51 -2.15 9.50
C PHE A 68 1.98 -1.91 10.91
N ILE A 69 0.77 -1.36 10.98
CA ILE A 69 0.03 -1.12 12.20
C ILE A 69 -1.20 -2.03 12.16
N GLU A 70 -1.14 -3.12 12.92
CA GLU A 70 -2.25 -4.09 13.03
C GLU A 70 -3.51 -3.38 13.54
N SER A 71 -4.61 -3.41 12.78
CA SER A 71 -5.84 -2.67 13.10
C SER A 71 -6.99 -3.57 13.55
N ASP A 72 -6.76 -4.34 14.62
CA ASP A 72 -7.84 -4.88 15.46
C ASP A 72 -7.44 -5.06 16.94
N LEU A 73 -6.42 -4.34 17.39
CA LEU A 73 -6.01 -4.33 18.79
C LEU A 73 -6.07 -2.90 19.33
N PRO A 74 -6.59 -2.68 20.55
CA PRO A 74 -6.52 -1.38 21.20
C PRO A 74 -5.10 -0.83 21.10
N LEU A 75 -4.96 0.43 20.64
CA LEU A 75 -3.69 1.15 20.50
C LEU A 75 -2.76 1.04 21.74
N THR A 76 -3.31 0.66 22.90
CA THR A 76 -2.60 0.41 24.16
C THR A 76 -1.71 -0.84 24.18
N ARG A 77 -1.72 -1.72 23.16
CA ARG A 77 -0.87 -2.92 23.09
C ARG A 77 0.14 -2.97 21.93
N LEU A 78 0.39 -1.84 21.26
CA LEU A 78 1.25 -1.71 20.06
C LEU A 78 2.76 -1.96 20.27
N SER A 79 3.18 -2.57 21.38
CA SER A 79 4.61 -2.77 21.68
C SER A 79 5.23 -4.06 21.12
N ARG A 80 4.49 -4.90 20.36
CA ARG A 80 5.01 -6.26 20.09
C ARG A 80 5.33 -6.68 18.66
N TRP A 81 4.75 -6.09 17.60
CA TRP A 81 5.11 -6.48 16.23
C TRP A 81 4.92 -5.33 15.20
N CYS A 82 5.66 -4.24 15.34
CA CYS A 82 5.85 -3.28 14.24
C CYS A 82 6.94 -3.82 13.31
N THR A 83 6.57 -4.64 12.32
CA THR A 83 7.54 -5.06 11.29
C THR A 83 7.69 -3.91 10.30
N SER A 84 8.82 -3.21 10.39
CA SER A 84 9.26 -2.28 9.35
C SER A 84 9.64 -3.09 8.11
N LEU A 85 9.00 -2.80 6.98
CA LEU A 85 9.31 -3.37 5.68
C LEU A 85 9.89 -2.28 4.78
N GLU A 86 11.04 -2.58 4.17
CA GLU A 86 11.62 -1.77 3.10
C GLU A 86 11.13 -2.37 1.77
N LEU A 87 10.37 -1.59 1.00
CA LEU A 87 9.88 -1.97 -0.32
C LEU A 87 10.70 -1.23 -1.37
N LYS A 88 11.43 -2.00 -2.19
CA LYS A 88 12.10 -1.50 -3.39
C LYS A 88 11.33 -1.94 -4.62
N GLU A 89 11.31 -1.13 -5.68
CA GLU A 89 10.65 -1.51 -6.93
C GLU A 89 11.11 -2.88 -7.46
N GLU A 90 12.39 -3.21 -7.30
CA GLU A 90 12.96 -4.51 -7.70
C GLU A 90 12.41 -5.69 -6.87
N ASP A 91 12.20 -5.50 -5.57
CA ASP A 91 11.63 -6.52 -4.67
C ASP A 91 10.14 -6.74 -4.97
N ILE A 92 9.44 -5.66 -5.34
CA ILE A 92 8.04 -5.74 -5.78
C ILE A 92 7.96 -6.54 -7.09
N LYS A 93 8.87 -6.31 -8.05
CA LYS A 93 8.96 -7.08 -9.31
C LYS A 93 9.27 -8.56 -9.10
N GLN A 94 10.07 -8.89 -8.09
CA GLN A 94 10.50 -10.26 -7.79
C GLN A 94 9.52 -11.04 -6.91
N GLY A 95 8.46 -10.40 -6.43
CA GLY A 95 7.23 -11.08 -6.04
C GLY A 95 7.37 -12.15 -4.95
N LYS A 96 7.68 -11.75 -3.72
CA LYS A 96 7.46 -12.61 -2.55
C LYS A 96 6.11 -12.27 -1.90
N ASP A 97 5.18 -13.24 -1.98
CA ASP A 97 3.88 -13.26 -1.30
C ASP A 97 2.75 -12.41 -1.91
N LYS A 98 1.55 -12.45 -1.31
CA LYS A 98 0.22 -11.91 -1.76
C LYS A 98 0.21 -10.53 -2.47
N ALA A 99 1.28 -9.73 -2.35
CA ALA A 99 1.51 -8.52 -3.15
C ALA A 99 1.66 -8.79 -4.65
N VAL A 100 2.05 -10.00 -5.07
CA VAL A 100 2.19 -10.40 -6.49
C VAL A 100 0.89 -10.22 -7.27
N GLY A 101 -0.25 -10.56 -6.67
CA GLY A 101 -1.55 -10.40 -7.33
C GLY A 101 -1.88 -8.93 -7.60
N LEU A 102 -1.57 -8.04 -6.65
CA LEU A 102 -1.79 -6.61 -6.80
C LEU A 102 -0.82 -6.00 -7.84
N TYR A 103 0.43 -6.45 -7.84
CA TYR A 103 1.45 -6.02 -8.79
C TYR A 103 1.01 -6.26 -10.24
N LYS A 104 0.56 -7.49 -10.54
CA LYS A 104 0.16 -7.86 -11.90
C LYS A 104 -1.02 -7.03 -12.41
N VAL A 105 -2.02 -6.79 -11.57
CA VAL A 105 -3.19 -5.98 -11.93
C VAL A 105 -2.78 -4.52 -12.23
N VAL A 106 -1.87 -3.94 -11.44
CA VAL A 106 -1.35 -2.59 -11.72
C VAL A 106 -0.52 -2.57 -12.99
N GLU A 107 0.32 -3.58 -13.23
CA GLU A 107 1.13 -3.68 -14.44
C GLU A 107 0.27 -3.76 -15.71
N GLU A 108 -0.75 -4.62 -15.72
CA GLU A 108 -1.72 -4.72 -16.82
C GLU A 108 -2.46 -3.38 -17.03
N TYR A 109 -2.86 -2.70 -15.96
CA TYR A 109 -3.50 -1.39 -16.07
C TYR A 109 -2.56 -0.33 -16.68
N LEU A 110 -1.31 -0.26 -16.22
CA LEU A 110 -0.32 0.69 -16.75
C LEU A 110 0.04 0.39 -18.21
N ALA A 111 0.12 -0.89 -18.59
CA ALA A 111 0.39 -1.29 -19.97
C ALA A 111 -0.77 -0.92 -20.91
N ALA A 112 -2.02 -1.00 -20.43
CA ALA A 112 -3.21 -0.62 -21.18
C ALA A 112 -3.44 0.91 -21.23
N ASN A 113 -2.86 1.67 -20.30
CA ASN A 113 -3.05 3.13 -20.16
C ASN A 113 -1.68 3.85 -20.06
N PRO A 114 -0.90 3.90 -21.16
CA PRO A 114 0.45 4.46 -21.16
C PRO A 114 0.51 5.94 -20.75
N GLU A 115 -0.57 6.69 -20.92
CA GLU A 115 -0.70 8.09 -20.50
C GLU A 115 -0.99 8.30 -19.00
N ALA A 116 -1.36 7.26 -18.25
CA ALA A 116 -1.79 7.39 -16.86
C ALA A 116 -0.68 7.92 -15.92
N TYR A 117 0.58 7.67 -16.26
CA TYR A 117 1.76 8.11 -15.50
C TYR A 117 2.94 8.50 -16.40
N ALA A 118 2.65 9.03 -17.60
CA ALA A 118 3.64 9.52 -18.55
C ALA A 118 4.46 10.71 -18.02
#